data_AF-A0A3D0CYG8-F1
#
_entry.id   AF-A0A3D0CYG8-F1
#
_cell.length_a   1.000
_cell.length_b   1.000
_cell.length_c   1.000
_cell.angle_alpha   90.00
_cell.angle_beta   90.00
_cell.angle_gamma   90.00
#
_symmetry.space_group_name_H-M   'P 1'
#
loop_
_entity.id
_entity.type
_entity.pdbx_description
1 polymer ?
#
loop_
_entity_poly.entity_id
_entity_poly.type
_entity_poly.pdbx_seq_one_letter_code
_entity_poly.pdbx_strand_id
1 'polypeptide(L)'
;MISSRWVGASTSQAIVKLLGALVVATVVLFLASLTTSGDKATASGWLLYVIGGAAVVGIYYYFADKPIWMVGTREVVMMAVGAVLYGIFAWATNVIQLPSVSFVSLRPAVAIPIFFGLAFGPVVGFFTGAVGNILGDAITGWGVYPVWDLGNGLMGLIPGLIWAFSDRQRAADRLLVVVGGLLALFTILSFAFPTVEHPWNGTTVGQWAPVLLILLIAVVVVARFLLRARPNLSAAVVWGAFGVIIGMGFASIADIWVNGYNVPTALLGEFLPAAGTNLIFAIILVPILLAAWQAARAQTGR
;
A
#
# COMPACT_ATOMS: atom_id res chain seq x y z
N MET A 1 30.27 -1.47 -17.24
CA MET A 1 30.97 -0.41 -16.47
C MET A 1 29.98 0.75 -16.33
N ILE A 2 29.10 0.70 -15.32
CA ILE A 2 28.07 1.72 -15.08
C ILE A 2 28.55 2.52 -13.89
N SER A 3 28.97 3.76 -14.13
CA SER A 3 29.41 4.67 -13.08
C SER A 3 28.21 4.99 -12.18
N SER A 4 28.22 4.45 -10.98
CA SER A 4 27.39 4.85 -9.87
C SER A 4 27.72 6.31 -9.50
N ARG A 5 26.98 7.27 -10.08
CA ARG A 5 27.10 8.71 -9.77
C ARG A 5 26.77 9.07 -8.30
N TRP A 6 26.56 8.08 -7.44
CA TRP A 6 26.33 8.23 -6.00
C TRP A 6 27.55 7.88 -5.13
N VAL A 7 28.64 7.36 -5.71
CA VAL A 7 29.83 6.93 -4.94
C VAL A 7 30.77 8.09 -4.58
N GLY A 8 30.49 9.33 -5.02
CA GLY A 8 31.31 10.51 -4.72
C GLY A 8 30.75 11.49 -3.70
N ALA A 9 29.52 11.29 -3.20
CA ALA A 9 28.91 12.19 -2.22
C ALA A 9 29.27 11.74 -0.81
N SER A 10 29.77 12.65 0.03
CA SER A 10 29.90 12.36 1.47
C SER A 10 28.52 12.00 2.04
N THR A 11 28.49 11.14 3.07
CA THR A 11 27.29 10.75 3.83
C THR A 11 26.38 11.94 4.13
N SER A 12 26.97 13.07 4.51
CA SER A 12 26.27 14.35 4.75
C SER A 12 25.52 14.88 3.53
N GLN A 13 26.10 14.82 2.34
CA GLN A 13 25.45 15.29 1.10
C GLN A 13 24.29 14.39 0.68
N ALA A 14 24.39 13.08 0.89
CA ALA A 14 23.30 12.15 0.61
C ALA A 14 22.10 12.39 1.54
N ILE A 15 22.35 12.57 2.84
CA ILE A 15 21.33 12.91 3.83
C ILE A 15 20.65 14.24 3.48
N VAL A 16 21.41 15.28 3.16
CA VAL A 16 20.85 16.60 2.77
C VAL A 16 19.94 16.47 1.55
N LYS A 17 20.32 15.70 0.53
CA LYS A 17 19.49 15.48 -0.66
C LYS A 17 18.18 14.77 -0.33
N LEU A 18 18.25 13.74 0.52
CA LEU A 18 17.08 12.96 0.90
C LEU A 18 16.10 13.76 1.79
N LEU A 19 16.62 14.51 2.75
CA LEU A 19 15.81 15.45 3.54
C LEU A 19 15.23 16.55 2.66
N GLY A 20 16.00 17.08 1.72
CA GLY A 20 15.52 18.03 0.72
C GLY A 20 14.37 17.46 -0.12
N ALA A 21 14.49 16.21 -0.58
CA ALA A 21 13.43 15.54 -1.34
C ALA A 21 12.16 15.35 -0.49
N LEU A 22 12.29 14.96 0.78
CA LEU A 22 11.15 14.86 1.70
C LEU A 22 10.48 16.22 1.90
N VAL A 23 11.25 17.28 2.16
CA VAL A 23 10.72 18.64 2.30
C VAL A 23 9.97 19.07 1.05
N VAL A 24 10.55 18.85 -0.14
CA VAL A 24 9.89 19.17 -1.41
C VAL A 24 8.60 18.37 -1.57
N ALA A 25 8.61 17.06 -1.28
CA ALA A 25 7.41 16.24 -1.33
C ALA A 25 6.32 16.74 -0.37
N THR A 26 6.66 17.05 0.89
CA THR A 26 5.74 17.61 1.88
C THR A 26 5.16 18.94 1.40
N VAL A 27 5.99 19.86 0.88
CA VAL A 27 5.53 21.16 0.38
C VAL A 27 4.61 20.98 -0.83
N VAL A 28 4.96 20.13 -1.78
CA VAL A 28 4.12 19.85 -2.96
C VAL A 28 2.76 19.30 -2.53
N LEU A 29 2.72 18.33 -1.61
CA LEU A 29 1.46 17.78 -1.11
C LEU A 29 0.67 18.79 -0.30
N PHE A 30 1.32 19.62 0.49
CA PHE A 30 0.67 20.70 1.23
C PHE A 30 0.01 21.69 0.27
N LEU A 31 0.73 22.12 -0.77
CA LEU A 31 0.18 22.97 -1.82
C LEU A 31 -0.97 22.29 -2.56
N ALA A 32 -0.83 21.00 -2.91
CA ALA A 32 -1.91 20.23 -3.52
C ALA A 32 -3.15 20.23 -2.63
N SER A 33 -2.97 19.96 -1.33
CA SER A 33 -4.05 20.01 -0.33
C SER A 33 -4.70 21.39 -0.25
N LEU A 34 -3.97 22.50 -0.40
CA LEU A 34 -4.56 23.83 -0.44
C LEU A 34 -5.41 24.05 -1.71
N THR A 35 -4.99 23.51 -2.84
CA THR A 35 -5.64 23.72 -4.15
C THR A 35 -6.82 22.80 -4.44
N THR A 36 -6.93 21.64 -3.79
CA THR A 36 -8.08 20.74 -3.98
C THR A 36 -9.32 21.25 -3.23
N SER A 37 -10.52 21.01 -3.75
CA SER A 37 -11.77 21.42 -3.09
C SER A 37 -12.22 20.49 -1.95
N GLY A 38 -11.55 19.34 -1.80
CA GLY A 38 -11.90 18.34 -0.79
C GLY A 38 -11.34 18.64 0.61
N ASP A 39 -11.39 17.62 1.47
CA ASP A 39 -11.00 17.75 2.87
C ASP A 39 -9.53 18.13 3.01
N LYS A 40 -9.26 18.94 4.04
CA LYS A 40 -7.93 19.42 4.36
C LYS A 40 -7.33 18.56 5.47
N ALA A 41 -6.11 18.10 5.24
CA ALA A 41 -5.39 17.32 6.24
C ALA A 41 -5.12 18.15 7.50
N THR A 42 -5.35 17.54 8.67
CA THR A 42 -5.11 18.13 9.98
C THR A 42 -3.61 18.30 10.25
N ALA A 43 -3.26 19.11 11.25
CA ALA A 43 -1.86 19.26 11.67
C ALA A 43 -1.23 17.92 12.13
N SER A 44 -2.00 17.06 12.82
CA SER A 44 -1.55 15.72 13.20
C SER A 44 -1.36 14.82 11.98
N GLY A 45 -2.22 14.93 10.96
CA GLY A 45 -2.05 14.24 9.67
C GLY A 45 -0.73 14.60 8.98
N TRP A 46 -0.40 15.90 8.92
CA TRP A 46 0.88 16.35 8.36
C TRP A 46 2.09 15.92 9.20
N LEU A 47 1.99 15.97 10.53
CA LEU A 47 3.07 15.53 11.41
C LEU A 47 3.37 14.05 11.22
N LEU A 48 2.34 13.20 11.22
CA LEU A 48 2.48 11.76 10.98
C LEU A 48 2.99 11.47 9.57
N TYR A 49 2.59 12.25 8.57
CA TYR A 49 3.15 12.15 7.23
C TYR A 49 4.66 12.43 7.20
N VAL A 50 5.12 13.50 7.85
CA VAL A 50 6.55 13.84 7.89
C VAL A 50 7.33 12.75 8.63
N ILE A 51 6.82 12.25 9.75
CA ILE A 51 7.45 11.15 10.51
C ILE A 51 7.53 9.88 9.68
N GLY A 52 6.41 9.46 9.06
CA GLY A 52 6.36 8.27 8.22
C GLY A 52 7.24 8.39 6.98
N GLY A 53 7.22 9.55 6.31
CA GLY A 53 8.08 9.88 5.18
C GLY A 53 9.56 9.85 5.57
N ALA A 54 9.93 10.42 6.73
CA ALA A 54 11.29 10.35 7.25
C ALA A 54 11.73 8.91 7.55
N ALA A 55 10.84 8.08 8.09
CA ALA A 55 11.12 6.66 8.31
C ALA A 55 11.38 5.91 6.99
N VAL A 56 10.54 6.12 5.97
CA VAL A 56 10.72 5.53 4.64
C VAL A 56 12.02 5.99 4.00
N VAL A 57 12.33 7.28 4.08
CA VAL A 57 13.60 7.85 3.60
C VAL A 57 14.80 7.26 4.34
N GLY A 58 14.70 7.07 5.66
CA GLY A 58 15.73 6.43 6.47
C GLY A 58 15.97 4.96 6.08
N ILE A 59 14.89 4.21 5.84
CA ILE A 59 14.96 2.82 5.34
C ILE A 59 15.64 2.81 3.96
N TYR A 60 15.21 3.67 3.04
CA TYR A 60 15.83 3.79 1.72
C TYR A 60 17.32 4.09 1.83
N TYR A 61 17.69 5.08 2.65
CA TYR A 61 19.08 5.46 2.85
C TYR A 61 19.94 4.29 3.36
N TYR A 62 19.43 3.53 4.34
CA TYR A 62 20.13 2.40 4.92
C TYR A 62 20.36 1.25 3.92
N PHE A 63 19.44 1.06 2.96
CA PHE A 63 19.52 -0.02 1.99
C PHE A 63 19.85 0.41 0.56
N ALA A 64 20.22 1.68 0.34
CA ALA A 64 20.39 2.27 -0.99
C ALA A 64 21.49 1.58 -1.83
N ASP A 65 22.43 0.89 -1.19
CA ASP A 65 23.49 0.12 -1.84
C ASP A 65 23.01 -1.23 -2.39
N LYS A 66 21.84 -1.71 -1.95
CA LYS A 66 21.32 -3.02 -2.36
C LYS A 66 20.59 -2.92 -3.71
N PRO A 67 20.75 -3.90 -4.61
CA PRO A 67 20.18 -3.84 -5.97
C PRO A 67 18.68 -3.56 -6.04
N ILE A 68 17.89 -4.10 -5.10
CA ILE A 68 16.43 -3.95 -5.09
C ILE A 68 15.98 -2.52 -4.75
N TRP A 69 16.85 -1.69 -4.17
CA TRP A 69 16.56 -0.30 -3.80
C TRP A 69 17.13 0.70 -4.80
N MET A 70 17.86 0.25 -5.83
CA MET A 70 18.43 1.14 -6.83
C MET A 70 17.31 1.81 -7.64
N VAL A 71 17.47 3.11 -7.88
CA VAL A 71 16.55 3.90 -8.71
C VAL A 71 17.35 4.42 -9.91
N GLY A 72 17.13 3.80 -11.08
CA GLY A 72 17.65 4.25 -12.36
C GLY A 72 16.56 4.86 -13.24
N THR A 73 16.90 5.11 -14.51
CA THR A 73 15.96 5.69 -15.48
C THR A 73 14.70 4.84 -15.65
N ARG A 74 14.85 3.51 -15.69
CA ARG A 74 13.73 2.59 -15.83
C ARG A 74 12.77 2.72 -14.65
N GLU A 75 13.29 2.74 -13.43
CA GLU A 75 12.50 2.83 -12.22
C GLU A 75 11.76 4.16 -12.15
N VAL A 76 12.39 5.28 -12.53
CA VAL A 76 11.74 6.59 -12.64
C VAL A 76 10.57 6.58 -13.64
N VAL A 77 10.75 5.98 -14.82
CA VAL A 77 9.67 5.84 -15.81
C VAL A 77 8.54 4.99 -15.26
N MET A 78 8.84 3.86 -14.62
CA MET A 78 7.81 2.97 -14.05
C MET A 78 7.09 3.62 -12.85
N MET A 79 7.76 4.46 -12.07
CA MET A 79 7.13 5.27 -11.03
C MET A 79 6.08 6.21 -11.61
N ALA A 80 6.42 6.94 -12.68
CA ALA A 80 5.49 7.85 -13.35
C ALA A 80 4.31 7.10 -13.99
N VAL A 81 4.58 6.02 -14.75
CA VAL A 81 3.54 5.19 -15.39
C VAL A 81 2.63 4.57 -14.33
N GLY A 82 3.21 4.00 -13.28
CA GLY A 82 2.48 3.38 -12.18
C GLY A 82 1.55 4.39 -11.50
N ALA A 83 2.07 5.56 -11.12
CA ALA A 83 1.27 6.60 -10.46
C ALA A 83 0.08 7.06 -11.32
N VAL A 84 0.28 7.27 -12.63
CA VAL A 84 -0.80 7.64 -13.55
C VAL A 84 -1.84 6.52 -13.68
N LEU A 85 -1.40 5.28 -13.88
CA LEU A 85 -2.32 4.14 -13.97
C LEU A 85 -3.13 3.99 -12.68
N TYR A 86 -2.47 4.03 -11.53
CA TYR A 86 -3.17 3.89 -10.25
C TYR A 86 -4.14 5.03 -10.02
N GLY A 87 -3.74 6.29 -10.26
CA GLY A 87 -4.61 7.45 -10.10
C GLY A 87 -5.85 7.41 -10.99
N ILE A 88 -5.71 7.08 -12.28
CA ILE A 88 -6.85 7.01 -13.22
C ILE A 88 -7.82 5.90 -12.84
N PHE A 89 -7.33 4.69 -12.56
CA PHE A 89 -8.21 3.57 -12.21
C PHE A 89 -8.81 3.70 -10.80
N ALA A 90 -8.09 4.32 -9.86
CA ALA A 90 -8.63 4.67 -8.56
C ALA A 90 -9.78 5.68 -8.71
N TRP A 91 -9.55 6.78 -9.44
CA TRP A 91 -10.59 7.77 -9.74
C TRP A 91 -11.86 7.13 -10.33
N ALA A 92 -11.70 6.23 -11.32
CA ALA A 92 -12.82 5.56 -11.98
C ALA A 92 -13.68 4.69 -11.03
N THR A 93 -13.10 4.22 -9.93
CA THR A 93 -13.77 3.30 -8.99
C THR A 93 -14.06 3.90 -7.62
N ASN A 94 -13.45 5.06 -7.30
CA ASN A 94 -13.66 5.79 -6.06
C ASN A 94 -15.13 6.20 -5.86
N VAL A 95 -15.90 6.39 -6.93
CA VAL A 95 -17.34 6.66 -6.86
C VAL A 95 -18.17 5.51 -6.27
N ILE A 96 -17.62 4.28 -6.21
CA ILE A 96 -18.26 3.10 -5.65
C ILE A 96 -17.82 2.95 -4.19
N GLN A 97 -18.52 3.62 -3.28
CA GLN A 97 -18.25 3.55 -1.83
C GLN A 97 -18.74 2.23 -1.24
N LEU A 98 -17.98 1.72 -0.28
CA LEU A 98 -18.32 0.54 0.51
C LEU A 98 -18.90 0.97 1.86
N PRO A 99 -19.72 0.13 2.51
CA PRO A 99 -20.15 0.39 3.88
C PRO A 99 -18.93 0.42 4.81
N SER A 100 -18.51 1.62 5.22
CA SER A 100 -17.38 1.87 6.12
C SER A 100 -17.63 3.15 6.90
N VAL A 101 -16.90 3.32 8.01
CA VAL A 101 -16.90 4.54 8.81
C VAL A 101 -16.05 5.66 8.19
N SER A 102 -15.44 5.45 7.02
CA SER A 102 -14.67 6.46 6.28
C SER A 102 -14.77 6.27 4.76
N PHE A 103 -14.06 7.11 3.98
CA PHE A 103 -14.05 7.07 2.51
C PHE A 103 -13.30 5.84 1.97
N VAL A 104 -13.97 4.70 2.08
CA VAL A 104 -13.49 3.41 1.57
C VAL A 104 -14.26 3.04 0.31
N SER A 105 -13.59 3.08 -0.83
CA SER A 105 -14.13 2.65 -2.11
C SER A 105 -13.75 1.21 -2.47
N LEU A 106 -14.53 0.61 -3.37
CA LEU A 106 -14.17 -0.61 -4.05
C LEU A 106 -13.00 -0.33 -5.00
N ARG A 107 -11.78 -0.78 -4.67
CA ARG A 107 -10.55 -0.40 -5.39
C ARG A 107 -9.84 -1.58 -6.07
N PRO A 108 -10.29 -2.04 -7.25
CA PRO A 108 -9.51 -2.97 -8.08
C PRO A 108 -8.10 -2.44 -8.40
N ALA A 109 -7.95 -1.12 -8.46
CA ALA A 109 -6.72 -0.42 -8.82
C ALA A 109 -5.55 -0.69 -7.84
N VAL A 110 -5.80 -1.15 -6.61
CA VAL A 110 -4.72 -1.48 -5.65
C VAL A 110 -3.79 -2.59 -6.12
N ALA A 111 -4.22 -3.39 -7.08
CA ALA A 111 -3.36 -4.37 -7.73
C ALA A 111 -2.17 -3.72 -8.45
N ILE A 112 -2.29 -2.46 -8.87
CA ILE A 112 -1.26 -1.71 -9.60
C ILE A 112 -0.03 -1.44 -8.73
N PRO A 113 -0.10 -0.72 -7.59
CA PRO A 113 1.07 -0.49 -6.75
C PRO A 113 1.71 -1.79 -6.25
N ILE A 114 0.91 -2.80 -5.91
CA ILE A 114 1.41 -4.12 -5.51
C ILE A 114 2.19 -4.78 -6.66
N PHE A 115 1.61 -4.80 -7.86
CA PHE A 115 2.27 -5.34 -9.06
C PHE A 115 3.55 -4.57 -9.39
N PHE A 116 3.54 -3.23 -9.34
CA PHE A 116 4.72 -2.41 -9.63
C PHE A 116 5.83 -2.63 -8.59
N GLY A 117 5.48 -2.80 -7.32
CA GLY A 117 6.42 -3.22 -6.28
C GLY A 117 7.06 -4.57 -6.59
N LEU A 118 6.26 -5.56 -6.97
CA LEU A 118 6.72 -6.89 -7.34
C LEU A 118 7.53 -6.92 -8.65
N ALA A 119 7.22 -6.08 -9.63
CA ALA A 119 7.85 -6.13 -10.95
C ALA A 119 9.09 -5.24 -11.06
N PHE A 120 9.14 -4.13 -10.32
CA PHE A 120 10.15 -3.08 -10.47
C PHE A 120 10.81 -2.64 -9.15
N GLY A 121 10.40 -3.21 -8.02
CA GLY A 121 11.06 -3.03 -6.72
C GLY A 121 10.30 -2.14 -5.73
N PRO A 122 10.70 -2.18 -4.44
CA PRO A 122 10.00 -1.52 -3.33
C PRO A 122 9.81 -0.01 -3.53
N VAL A 123 10.81 0.70 -4.05
CA VAL A 123 10.72 2.15 -4.26
C VAL A 123 9.67 2.49 -5.32
N VAL A 124 9.61 1.70 -6.40
CA VAL A 124 8.63 1.90 -7.48
C VAL A 124 7.22 1.62 -6.98
N GLY A 125 7.03 0.55 -6.21
CA GLY A 125 5.75 0.24 -5.58
C GLY A 125 5.30 1.34 -4.61
N PHE A 126 6.23 1.84 -3.79
CA PHE A 126 5.95 2.94 -2.85
C PHE A 126 5.47 4.20 -3.55
N PHE A 127 6.23 4.67 -4.53
CA PHE A 127 5.89 5.88 -5.27
C PHE A 127 4.57 5.70 -6.03
N THR A 128 4.39 4.54 -6.68
CA THR A 128 3.16 4.22 -7.40
C THR A 128 1.94 4.32 -6.50
N GLY A 129 2.01 3.71 -5.30
CA GLY A 129 0.91 3.73 -4.35
C GLY A 129 0.65 5.12 -3.77
N ALA A 130 1.69 5.79 -3.26
CA ALA A 130 1.53 7.09 -2.62
C ALA A 130 1.06 8.15 -3.62
N VAL A 131 1.82 8.37 -4.69
CA VAL A 131 1.52 9.43 -5.66
C VAL A 131 0.27 9.10 -6.47
N GLY A 132 0.07 7.83 -6.82
CA GLY A 132 -1.16 7.43 -7.52
C GLY A 132 -2.42 7.65 -6.69
N ASN A 133 -2.38 7.41 -5.38
CA ASN A 133 -3.54 7.69 -4.51
C ASN A 133 -3.85 9.19 -4.47
N ILE A 134 -2.83 10.04 -4.27
CA ILE A 134 -2.97 11.50 -4.28
C ILE A 134 -3.65 11.97 -5.56
N LEU A 135 -3.20 11.46 -6.72
CA LEU A 135 -3.80 11.81 -8.01
C LEU A 135 -5.26 11.36 -8.10
N GLY A 136 -5.55 10.11 -7.73
CA GLY A 136 -6.91 9.57 -7.77
C GLY A 136 -7.88 10.36 -6.88
N ASP A 137 -7.49 10.63 -5.64
CA ASP A 137 -8.32 11.33 -4.66
C ASP A 137 -8.50 12.81 -5.02
N ALA A 138 -7.44 13.47 -5.51
CA ALA A 138 -7.52 14.86 -5.98
C ALA A 138 -8.45 15.01 -7.18
N ILE A 139 -8.38 14.11 -8.17
CA ILE A 139 -9.26 14.13 -9.36
C ILE A 139 -10.70 13.80 -8.97
N THR A 140 -10.90 12.91 -7.99
CA THR A 140 -12.24 12.60 -7.44
C THR A 140 -12.83 13.79 -6.67
N GLY A 141 -12.00 14.71 -6.19
CA GLY A 141 -12.40 15.86 -5.39
C GLY A 141 -12.44 15.58 -3.88
N TRP A 142 -11.86 14.46 -3.42
CA TRP A 142 -11.84 14.09 -2.01
C TRP A 142 -10.83 14.87 -1.18
N GLY A 143 -9.77 15.37 -1.81
CA GLY A 143 -8.71 16.11 -1.13
C GLY A 143 -7.38 15.36 -1.13
N VAL A 144 -6.56 15.62 -0.12
CA VAL A 144 -5.27 14.95 0.09
C VAL A 144 -5.26 14.39 1.50
N TYR A 145 -4.94 13.09 1.63
CA TYR A 145 -4.98 12.35 2.89
C TYR A 145 -3.58 11.78 3.19
N PRO A 146 -2.66 12.58 3.77
CA PRO A 146 -1.24 12.24 3.81
C PRO A 146 -0.91 10.88 4.42
N VAL A 147 -1.62 10.48 5.49
CA VAL A 147 -1.41 9.18 6.15
C VAL A 147 -1.94 8.01 5.30
N TRP A 148 -3.01 8.23 4.54
CA TRP A 148 -3.53 7.26 3.57
C TRP A 148 -2.64 7.16 2.34
N ASP A 149 -2.09 8.26 1.87
CA ASP A 149 -1.12 8.27 0.77
C ASP A 149 0.14 7.46 1.15
N LEU A 150 0.65 7.64 2.38
CA LEU A 150 1.73 6.79 2.90
C LEU A 150 1.30 5.33 3.03
N GLY A 151 0.08 5.06 3.53
CA GLY A 151 -0.46 3.70 3.63
C GLY A 151 -0.52 2.99 2.27
N ASN A 152 -0.99 3.66 1.23
CA ASN A 152 -1.00 3.15 -0.14
C ASN A 152 0.42 2.95 -0.69
N GLY A 153 1.36 3.85 -0.35
CA GLY A 153 2.77 3.65 -0.65
C GLY A 153 3.32 2.39 0.00
N LEU A 154 3.10 2.19 1.31
CA LEU A 154 3.54 0.99 2.02
C LEU A 154 2.93 -0.29 1.42
N MET A 155 1.67 -0.23 0.99
CA MET A 155 1.00 -1.33 0.29
C MET A 155 1.72 -1.77 -0.99
N GLY A 156 2.33 -0.83 -1.73
CA GLY A 156 3.17 -1.15 -2.89
C GLY A 156 4.62 -1.50 -2.54
N LEU A 157 5.18 -0.90 -1.49
CA LEU A 157 6.57 -1.12 -1.06
C LEU A 157 6.78 -2.54 -0.56
N ILE A 158 5.95 -2.97 0.39
CA ILE A 158 6.13 -4.21 1.15
C ILE A 158 6.21 -5.44 0.24
N PRO A 159 5.33 -5.62 -0.78
CA PRO A 159 5.44 -6.74 -1.71
C PRO A 159 6.77 -6.76 -2.48
N GLY A 160 7.34 -5.59 -2.79
CA GLY A 160 8.63 -5.49 -3.48
C GLY A 160 9.82 -6.01 -2.66
N LEU A 161 9.68 -6.14 -1.34
CA LEU A 161 10.72 -6.71 -0.48
C LEU A 161 10.93 -8.20 -0.69
N ILE A 162 10.03 -8.90 -1.39
CA ILE A 162 10.21 -10.32 -1.74
C ILE A 162 11.58 -10.60 -2.39
N TRP A 163 12.11 -9.63 -3.13
CA TRP A 163 13.38 -9.76 -3.84
C TRP A 163 14.62 -9.69 -2.94
N ALA A 164 14.45 -9.29 -1.67
CA ALA A 164 15.51 -9.37 -0.67
C ALA A 164 15.81 -10.82 -0.22
N PHE A 165 14.88 -11.75 -0.47
CA PHE A 165 14.98 -13.13 -0.01
C PHE A 165 15.50 -14.05 -1.11
N SER A 166 16.53 -14.85 -0.79
CA SER A 166 17.06 -15.90 -1.66
C SER A 166 16.04 -17.04 -1.83
N ASP A 167 15.46 -17.49 -0.71
CA ASP A 167 14.38 -18.49 -0.67
C ASP A 167 13.01 -17.80 -0.49
N ARG A 168 12.44 -17.37 -1.62
CA ARG A 168 11.15 -16.66 -1.67
C ARG A 168 9.97 -17.52 -1.26
N GLN A 169 10.04 -18.84 -1.49
CA GLN A 169 8.97 -19.76 -1.10
C GLN A 169 8.93 -19.89 0.42
N ARG A 170 10.07 -20.14 1.05
CA ARG A 170 10.14 -20.23 2.52
C ARG A 170 9.79 -18.91 3.19
N ALA A 171 10.19 -17.78 2.61
CA ALA A 171 9.77 -16.47 3.08
C ALA A 171 8.25 -16.30 3.01
N ALA A 172 7.63 -16.68 1.88
CA ALA A 172 6.19 -16.65 1.71
C ALA A 172 5.45 -17.61 2.65
N ASP A 173 5.99 -18.79 2.95
CA ASP A 173 5.37 -19.74 3.88
C ASP A 173 5.34 -19.22 5.32
N ARG A 174 6.45 -18.61 5.77
CA ARG A 174 6.48 -17.93 7.06
C ARG A 174 5.51 -16.75 7.10
N LEU A 175 5.48 -15.96 6.02
CA LEU A 175 4.61 -14.82 5.92
C LEU A 175 3.13 -15.22 5.87
N LEU A 176 2.81 -16.37 5.29
CA LEU A 176 1.45 -16.91 5.26
C LEU A 176 0.92 -17.19 6.67
N VAL A 177 1.77 -17.68 7.58
CA VAL A 177 1.40 -17.86 8.99
C VAL A 177 1.07 -16.53 9.64
N VAL A 178 1.87 -15.49 9.38
CA VAL A 178 1.63 -14.14 9.90
C VAL A 178 0.33 -13.55 9.34
N VAL A 179 0.14 -13.60 8.02
CA VAL A 179 -1.06 -13.11 7.35
C VAL A 179 -2.30 -13.86 7.83
N GLY A 180 -2.25 -15.19 7.88
CA GLY A 180 -3.34 -16.02 8.38
C GLY A 180 -3.66 -15.74 9.84
N GLY A 181 -2.64 -15.55 10.69
CA GLY A 181 -2.82 -15.19 12.10
C GLY A 181 -3.46 -13.82 12.28
N LEU A 182 -3.04 -12.81 11.51
CA LEU A 182 -3.64 -11.47 11.54
C LEU A 182 -5.11 -11.51 11.08
N LEU A 183 -5.40 -12.17 9.97
CA LEU A 183 -6.77 -12.31 9.49
C LEU A 183 -7.64 -13.09 10.49
N ALA A 184 -7.11 -14.14 11.12
CA ALA A 184 -7.82 -14.90 12.15
C ALA A 184 -8.09 -14.04 13.40
N LEU A 185 -7.11 -13.25 13.84
CA LEU A 185 -7.28 -12.30 14.94
C LEU A 185 -8.40 -11.31 14.63
N PHE A 186 -8.37 -10.66 13.46
CA PHE A 186 -9.41 -9.72 13.07
C PHE A 186 -10.79 -10.37 12.88
N THR A 187 -10.83 -11.63 12.45
CA THR A 187 -12.07 -12.42 12.40
C THR A 187 -12.65 -12.58 13.81
N ILE A 188 -11.82 -12.99 14.78
CA ILE A 188 -12.25 -13.17 16.18
C ILE A 188 -12.71 -11.84 16.77
N LEU A 189 -11.95 -10.76 16.56
CA LEU A 189 -12.32 -9.43 17.03
C LEU A 189 -13.64 -8.94 16.42
N SER A 190 -13.91 -9.25 15.14
CA SER A 190 -15.17 -8.88 14.50
C SER A 190 -16.38 -9.58 15.13
N PHE A 191 -16.21 -10.83 15.57
CA PHE A 191 -17.28 -11.54 16.30
C PHE A 191 -17.42 -11.05 17.74
N ALA A 192 -16.30 -10.74 18.40
CA ALA A 192 -16.31 -10.20 19.77
C ALA A 192 -16.92 -8.80 19.85
N PHE A 193 -16.75 -8.00 18.80
CA PHE A 193 -17.27 -6.65 18.68
C PHE A 193 -18.12 -6.54 17.41
N PRO A 194 -19.38 -7.03 17.39
CA PRO A 194 -20.19 -7.12 16.17
C PRO A 194 -20.65 -5.76 15.61
N THR A 195 -20.42 -4.69 16.36
CA THR A 195 -20.80 -3.33 15.99
C THR A 195 -19.69 -2.36 16.34
N VAL A 196 -19.62 -1.24 15.61
CA VAL A 196 -18.74 -0.11 15.91
C VAL A 196 -19.53 1.18 15.98
N GLU A 197 -19.02 2.14 16.74
CA GLU A 197 -19.56 3.48 16.77
C GLU A 197 -19.06 4.27 15.55
N HIS A 198 -19.99 4.94 14.87
CA HIS A 198 -19.68 5.80 13.75
C HIS A 198 -19.13 7.14 14.25
N PRO A 199 -17.95 7.58 13.77
CA PRO A 199 -17.13 8.59 14.43
C PRO A 199 -17.75 10.00 14.46
N TRP A 200 -18.69 10.31 13.56
CA TRP A 200 -19.25 11.66 13.45
C TRP A 200 -20.64 11.84 14.07
N ASN A 201 -21.37 10.75 14.30
CA ASN A 201 -22.76 10.82 14.77
C ASN A 201 -23.07 9.90 15.95
N GLY A 202 -22.10 9.13 16.44
CA GLY A 202 -22.25 8.22 17.57
C GLY A 202 -23.19 7.04 17.32
N THR A 203 -23.68 6.86 16.09
CA THR A 203 -24.58 5.76 15.77
C THR A 203 -23.82 4.45 15.67
N THR A 204 -24.40 3.38 16.19
CA THR A 204 -23.80 2.05 16.14
C THR A 204 -24.10 1.39 14.79
N VAL A 205 -23.06 1.02 14.05
CA VAL A 205 -23.17 0.30 12.77
C VAL A 205 -22.69 -1.14 12.90
N GLY A 206 -23.44 -2.06 12.28
CA GLY A 206 -23.09 -3.48 12.27
C GLY A 206 -21.90 -3.78 11.36
N GLN A 207 -21.04 -4.70 11.78
CA GLN A 207 -19.91 -5.17 10.97
C GLN A 207 -20.33 -6.27 10.00
N TRP A 208 -20.00 -6.11 8.73
CA TRP A 208 -20.24 -7.11 7.68
C TRP A 208 -18.98 -7.95 7.36
N ALA A 209 -17.83 -7.55 7.91
CA ALA A 209 -16.52 -8.10 7.59
C ALA A 209 -16.18 -9.53 8.10
N PRO A 210 -16.74 -10.11 9.18
CA PRO A 210 -16.24 -11.38 9.70
C PRO A 210 -16.32 -12.54 8.69
N VAL A 211 -17.44 -12.64 7.95
CA VAL A 211 -17.60 -13.67 6.91
C VAL A 211 -16.61 -13.46 5.78
N LEU A 212 -16.39 -12.20 5.38
CA LEU A 212 -15.40 -11.87 4.36
C LEU A 212 -13.99 -12.28 4.80
N LEU A 213 -13.60 -12.06 6.05
CA LEU A 213 -12.26 -12.41 6.53
C LEU A 213 -12.02 -13.93 6.53
N ILE A 214 -13.01 -14.75 6.91
CA ILE A 214 -12.91 -16.21 6.82
C ILE A 214 -12.70 -16.63 5.36
N LEU A 215 -13.48 -16.06 4.45
CA LEU A 215 -13.32 -16.32 3.01
C LEU A 215 -11.94 -15.88 2.51
N LEU A 216 -11.43 -14.74 2.96
CA LEU A 216 -10.11 -14.25 2.58
C LEU A 216 -8.98 -15.15 3.08
N ILE A 217 -9.06 -15.69 4.31
CA ILE A 217 -8.10 -16.69 4.81
C ILE A 217 -8.10 -17.90 3.87
N ALA A 218 -9.28 -18.45 3.58
CA ALA A 218 -9.42 -19.60 2.69
C ALA A 218 -8.86 -19.29 1.30
N VAL A 219 -9.19 -18.13 0.73
CA VAL A 219 -8.78 -17.72 -0.61
C VAL A 219 -7.26 -17.50 -0.70
N VAL A 220 -6.62 -16.87 0.29
CA VAL A 220 -5.15 -16.71 0.32
C VAL A 220 -4.47 -18.08 0.37
N VAL A 221 -4.94 -18.97 1.24
CA VAL A 221 -4.39 -20.32 1.40
C VAL A 221 -4.58 -21.14 0.13
N VAL A 222 -5.80 -21.18 -0.41
CA VAL A 222 -6.12 -21.89 -1.65
C VAL A 222 -5.31 -21.33 -2.82
N ALA A 223 -5.25 -20.00 -2.99
CA ALA A 223 -4.46 -19.38 -4.05
C ALA A 223 -2.97 -19.70 -3.95
N ARG A 224 -2.40 -19.70 -2.73
CA ARG A 224 -1.02 -20.16 -2.49
C ARG A 224 -0.83 -21.59 -2.99
N PHE A 225 -1.72 -22.52 -2.62
CA PHE A 225 -1.59 -23.92 -2.99
C PHE A 225 -1.83 -24.18 -4.48
N LEU A 226 -2.83 -23.53 -5.10
CA LEU A 226 -3.09 -23.65 -6.54
C LEU A 226 -1.91 -23.14 -7.39
N LEU A 227 -1.25 -22.08 -6.92
CA LEU A 227 -0.10 -21.50 -7.61
C LEU A 227 1.24 -22.14 -7.22
N ARG A 228 1.27 -23.24 -6.45
CA ARG A 228 2.54 -23.86 -5.97
C ARG A 228 3.53 -24.20 -7.09
N ALA A 229 3.02 -24.57 -8.26
CA ALA A 229 3.83 -24.87 -9.45
C ALA A 229 4.45 -23.61 -10.10
N ARG A 230 4.02 -22.41 -9.67
CA ARG A 230 4.53 -21.11 -10.11
C ARG A 230 4.99 -20.30 -8.89
N PRO A 231 6.18 -20.61 -8.32
CA PRO A 231 6.64 -20.07 -7.05
C PRO A 231 6.55 -18.54 -6.94
N ASN A 232 6.92 -17.81 -7.97
CA ASN A 232 6.88 -16.34 -7.97
C ASN A 232 5.45 -15.79 -7.85
N LEU A 233 4.48 -16.38 -8.56
CA LEU A 233 3.08 -15.97 -8.48
C LEU A 233 2.47 -16.32 -7.12
N SER A 234 2.82 -17.50 -6.62
CA SER A 234 2.34 -17.98 -5.32
C SER A 234 2.84 -17.12 -4.16
N ALA A 235 4.11 -16.72 -4.19
CA ALA A 235 4.66 -15.81 -3.21
C ALA A 235 4.08 -14.38 -3.35
N ALA A 236 3.81 -13.92 -4.58
CA ALA A 236 3.19 -12.63 -4.83
C ALA A 236 1.81 -12.48 -4.16
N VAL A 237 1.00 -13.56 -4.09
CA VAL A 237 -0.28 -13.53 -3.38
C VAL A 237 -0.10 -13.21 -1.90
N VAL A 238 0.83 -13.90 -1.23
CA VAL A 238 1.06 -13.72 0.22
C VAL A 238 1.69 -12.36 0.52
N TRP A 239 2.69 -11.97 -0.27
CA TRP A 239 3.37 -10.68 -0.13
C TRP A 239 2.44 -9.50 -0.45
N GLY A 240 1.60 -9.63 -1.47
CA GLY A 240 0.55 -8.67 -1.80
C GLY A 240 -0.47 -8.53 -0.66
N ALA A 241 -0.94 -9.65 -0.11
CA ALA A 241 -1.85 -9.65 1.02
C ALA A 241 -1.23 -8.97 2.26
N PHE A 242 0.03 -9.27 2.56
CA PHE A 242 0.75 -8.62 3.64
C PHE A 242 0.93 -7.12 3.40
N GLY A 243 1.23 -6.70 2.16
CA GLY A 243 1.30 -5.29 1.79
C GLY A 243 0.00 -4.55 2.06
N VAL A 244 -1.14 -5.12 1.67
CA VAL A 244 -2.46 -4.54 1.97
C VAL A 244 -2.68 -4.38 3.47
N ILE A 245 -2.39 -5.42 4.26
CA ILE A 245 -2.57 -5.39 5.72
C ILE A 245 -1.71 -4.29 6.35
N ILE A 246 -0.44 -4.18 5.96
CA ILE A 246 0.48 -3.17 6.51
C ILE A 246 0.08 -1.77 6.08
N GLY A 247 -0.24 -1.57 4.79
CA GLY A 247 -0.59 -0.25 4.27
C GLY A 247 -1.90 0.29 4.85
N MET A 248 -2.96 -0.51 4.80
CA MET A 248 -4.27 -0.12 5.36
C MET A 248 -4.23 -0.06 6.89
N GLY A 249 -3.46 -0.96 7.52
CA GLY A 249 -3.25 -0.96 8.97
C GLY A 249 -2.55 0.32 9.43
N PHE A 250 -1.53 0.78 8.71
CA PHE A 250 -0.87 2.05 8.99
C PHE A 250 -1.85 3.24 8.92
N ALA A 251 -2.62 3.34 7.83
CA ALA A 251 -3.52 4.47 7.62
C ALA A 251 -4.64 4.52 8.68
N SER A 252 -5.32 3.41 8.90
CA SER A 252 -6.39 3.30 9.91
C SER A 252 -5.91 3.52 11.35
N ILE A 253 -4.74 2.99 11.71
CA ILE A 253 -4.16 3.24 13.03
C ILE A 253 -3.82 4.73 13.18
N ALA A 254 -3.31 5.39 12.13
CA ALA A 254 -3.03 6.82 12.16
C ALA A 254 -4.30 7.65 12.43
N ASP A 255 -5.47 7.21 11.97
CA ASP A 255 -6.75 7.93 12.14
C ASP A 255 -7.25 7.99 13.59
N ILE A 256 -6.66 7.21 14.51
CA ILE A 256 -6.82 7.42 15.97
C ILE A 256 -6.33 8.82 16.37
N TRP A 257 -5.22 9.28 15.79
CA TRP A 257 -4.63 10.60 16.09
C TRP A 257 -5.00 11.68 15.06
N VAL A 258 -5.31 11.29 13.83
CA VAL A 258 -5.69 12.24 12.76
C VAL A 258 -7.15 12.65 12.90
N ASN A 259 -8.05 11.67 13.07
CA ASN A 259 -9.50 11.87 13.09
C ASN A 259 -10.12 11.66 14.49
N GLY A 260 -9.32 11.25 15.48
CA GLY A 260 -9.80 11.04 16.85
C GLY A 260 -10.60 9.74 17.02
N TYR A 261 -10.44 8.77 16.11
CA TYR A 261 -11.18 7.52 16.20
C TYR A 261 -10.81 6.73 17.46
N ASN A 262 -11.81 6.10 18.08
CA ASN A 262 -11.53 5.08 19.08
C ASN A 262 -10.97 3.81 18.40
N VAL A 263 -10.31 2.96 19.19
CA VAL A 263 -9.61 1.77 18.65
C VAL A 263 -10.55 0.83 17.87
N PRO A 264 -11.76 0.48 18.37
CA PRO A 264 -12.72 -0.30 17.58
C PRO A 264 -13.12 0.34 16.25
N THR A 265 -13.38 1.65 16.22
CA THR A 265 -13.76 2.37 15.00
C THR A 265 -12.63 2.33 13.96
N ALA A 266 -11.40 2.61 14.35
CA ALA A 266 -10.23 2.55 13.47
C ALA A 266 -9.97 1.12 12.95
N LEU A 267 -9.93 0.14 13.86
CA LEU A 267 -9.51 -1.22 13.49
C LEU A 267 -10.63 -2.05 12.86
N LEU A 268 -11.89 -1.87 13.25
CA LEU A 268 -12.98 -2.72 12.76
C LEU A 268 -13.94 -1.97 11.84
N GLY A 269 -14.10 -0.66 12.02
CA GLY A 269 -14.95 0.19 11.17
C GLY A 269 -14.28 0.64 9.88
N GLU A 270 -12.95 0.79 9.90
CA GLU A 270 -12.19 1.38 8.79
C GLU A 270 -11.17 0.40 8.20
N PHE A 271 -10.25 -0.12 9.02
CA PHE A 271 -9.23 -1.06 8.55
C PHE A 271 -9.86 -2.29 7.89
N LEU A 272 -10.88 -2.90 8.50
CA LEU A 272 -11.50 -4.13 7.99
C LEU A 272 -12.16 -3.95 6.62
N PRO A 273 -13.02 -2.95 6.41
CA PRO A 273 -13.56 -2.66 5.07
C PRO A 273 -12.47 -2.37 4.04
N ALA A 274 -11.46 -1.55 4.39
CA ALA A 274 -10.39 -1.16 3.48
C ALA A 274 -9.48 -2.35 3.12
N ALA A 275 -8.93 -3.04 4.12
CA ALA A 275 -8.06 -4.19 3.92
C ALA A 275 -8.81 -5.36 3.28
N GLY A 276 -10.04 -5.64 3.72
CA GLY A 276 -10.83 -6.76 3.21
C GLY A 276 -11.05 -6.66 1.70
N THR A 277 -11.50 -5.51 1.22
CA THR A 277 -11.76 -5.32 -0.21
C THR A 277 -10.50 -5.23 -1.04
N ASN A 278 -9.46 -4.56 -0.54
CA ASN A 278 -8.16 -4.52 -1.19
C ASN A 278 -7.53 -5.93 -1.30
N LEU A 279 -7.71 -6.79 -0.30
CA LEU A 279 -7.23 -8.17 -0.31
C LEU A 279 -7.89 -8.99 -1.42
N ILE A 280 -9.21 -8.87 -1.63
CA ILE A 280 -9.90 -9.57 -2.72
C ILE A 280 -9.23 -9.27 -4.06
N PHE A 281 -9.04 -7.98 -4.36
CA PHE A 281 -8.46 -7.57 -5.63
C PHE A 281 -6.97 -7.90 -5.72
N ALA A 282 -6.22 -7.77 -4.63
CA ALA A 282 -4.82 -8.15 -4.60
C ALA A 282 -4.64 -9.65 -4.91
N ILE A 283 -5.41 -10.53 -4.27
CA ILE A 283 -5.27 -11.98 -4.44
C ILE A 283 -5.67 -12.43 -5.85
N ILE A 284 -6.66 -11.78 -6.47
CA ILE A 284 -7.14 -12.15 -7.81
C ILE A 284 -6.27 -11.51 -8.90
N LEU A 285 -6.09 -10.19 -8.88
CA LEU A 285 -5.55 -9.44 -10.01
C LEU A 285 -4.02 -9.46 -10.05
N VAL A 286 -3.34 -9.41 -8.91
CA VAL A 286 -1.87 -9.38 -8.86
C VAL A 286 -1.22 -10.60 -9.55
N PRO A 287 -1.62 -11.86 -9.25
CA PRO A 287 -1.00 -13.00 -9.93
C PRO A 287 -1.30 -13.02 -11.44
N ILE A 288 -2.45 -12.49 -11.87
CA ILE A 288 -2.80 -12.36 -13.30
C ILE A 288 -1.89 -11.33 -13.97
N LEU A 289 -1.77 -10.13 -13.40
CA LEU A 289 -0.90 -9.07 -13.92
C LEU A 289 0.55 -9.53 -13.98
N LEU A 290 1.02 -10.19 -12.92
CA LEU A 290 2.39 -10.70 -12.85
C LEU A 290 2.64 -11.82 -13.87
N ALA A 291 1.68 -12.72 -14.08
CA ALA A 291 1.79 -13.75 -15.11
C ALA A 291 1.82 -13.14 -16.52
N ALA A 292 0.95 -12.16 -16.81
CA ALA A 292 0.92 -11.47 -18.09
C ALA A 292 2.24 -10.73 -18.37
N TRP A 293 2.79 -10.06 -17.35
CA TRP A 293 4.08 -9.39 -17.46
C TRP A 293 5.25 -10.37 -17.69
N GLN A 294 5.27 -11.50 -16.97
CA GLN A 294 6.29 -12.54 -17.18
C GLN A 294 6.22 -13.11 -18.60
N ALA A 295 5.01 -13.33 -19.13
CA ALA A 295 4.82 -13.81 -20.49
C ALA A 295 5.30 -12.77 -21.54
N ALA A 296 4.95 -11.50 -21.37
CA ALA A 296 5.39 -10.42 -22.27
C ALA A 296 6.92 -10.24 -22.27
N ARG A 297 7.56 -10.40 -21.11
CA ARG A 297 9.02 -10.38 -20.97
C ARG A 297 9.70 -11.54 -21.71
N ALA A 298 9.17 -12.75 -21.55
CA ALA A 298 9.68 -13.92 -22.26
C ALA A 298 9.64 -13.75 -23.79
N GLN A 299 8.59 -13.11 -24.33
CA GLN A 299 8.46 -12.84 -25.77
C GLN A 299 9.43 -11.77 -26.29
N THR A 300 9.80 -10.81 -25.45
CA THR A 300 10.68 -9.69 -25.84
C THR A 300 12.17 -9.98 -25.61
N GLY A 301 12.51 -11.20 -25.19
CA GLY A 301 13.90 -11.63 -24.95
C GLY A 301 14.57 -10.90 -23.77
N ARG A 302 13.79 -10.36 -22.83
CA ARG A 302 14.25 -9.54 -21.68
C ARG A 302 13.75 -10.07 -20.35
#